data_AF-A0AAV1WKS3-F1
#
_entry.id   AF-A0AAV1WKS3-F1
#
_cell.length_a   1.000
_cell.length_b   1.000
_cell.length_c   1.000
_cell.angle_alpha   90.00
_cell.angle_beta   90.00
_cell.angle_gamma   90.00
#
_symmetry.space_group_name_H-M   'P 1'
#
loop_
_entity.id
_entity.type
_entity.pdbx_description
1 polymer ?
#
loop_
_entity_poly.entity_id
_entity_poly.type
_entity_poly.pdbx_seq_one_letter_code
_entity_poly.pdbx_strand_id
1 'polypeptide(L)'
;MATHVHAIKYQTITNRVVMNFNSIMLEEKTVMQWKATLESLTSTEYRWMCYWCPQKCMIVRCGSYNNVPLPGTNGCFFYTPELVLRQLGRMQIKPSDELKSVICLYEDDDALIKKVKAAWDNLVIREDQQRGAARVRSTPEYNYWRAARVGEVIVTPPLPTEENLSPREKDLQGMVETLREQMNIIDEKKQDALIQIIKKDHEIGKLKKELKIEKEAYVPATLKRAKTEASVEIRKLKDQLEAQRQVMKVEARKSAELKEELRSFKKVVHLRDMRITELERDLGLSRQQVVMEQDQISHLTEQVSHLQAVQHKMSEYRETLAKAKGKTKWYKRRANELQSECNNMKLELNWKEEDKQKEIGAARRFTEEVEECKEM
;
A
#
# COMPACT_ATOMS: atom_id res chain seq x y z
N MET A 1 -81.23 -1.00 -28.16
CA MET A 1 -81.41 0.10 -29.15
C MET A 1 -81.77 1.42 -28.47
N ALA A 2 -82.73 1.43 -27.55
CA ALA A 2 -83.08 2.57 -26.66
C ALA A 2 -81.87 3.23 -25.96
N THR A 3 -80.96 2.42 -25.43
CA THR A 3 -79.72 2.84 -24.76
C THR A 3 -78.78 3.67 -25.62
N HIS A 4 -78.68 3.37 -26.92
CA HIS A 4 -77.79 4.10 -27.83
C HIS A 4 -78.35 5.47 -28.24
N VAL A 5 -79.67 5.59 -28.43
CA VAL A 5 -80.32 6.85 -28.84
C VAL A 5 -80.28 7.87 -27.71
N HIS A 6 -80.50 7.44 -26.46
CA HIS A 6 -80.43 8.34 -25.29
C HIS A 6 -79.00 8.77 -24.96
N ALA A 7 -78.03 7.85 -25.05
CA ALA A 7 -76.62 8.17 -24.80
C ALA A 7 -76.07 9.26 -25.76
N ILE A 8 -76.54 9.28 -27.01
CA ILE A 8 -76.15 10.27 -28.03
C ILE A 8 -76.62 11.69 -27.65
N LYS A 9 -77.84 11.84 -27.11
CA LYS A 9 -78.40 13.15 -26.73
C LYS A 9 -77.73 13.75 -25.50
N TYR A 10 -77.25 12.92 -24.57
CA TYR A 10 -76.51 13.35 -23.38
C TYR A 10 -75.02 13.63 -23.65
N GLN A 11 -74.40 12.95 -24.61
CA GLN A 11 -73.00 13.18 -24.98
C GLN A 11 -72.78 14.52 -25.71
N THR A 12 -73.77 15.02 -26.45
CA THR A 12 -73.69 16.35 -27.08
C THR A 12 -73.58 17.51 -26.09
N ILE A 13 -73.98 17.31 -24.83
CA ILE A 13 -74.03 18.37 -23.81
C ILE A 13 -72.76 18.39 -22.93
N THR A 14 -72.08 17.25 -22.76
CA THR A 14 -71.09 17.09 -21.67
C THR A 14 -69.66 16.81 -22.09
N ASN A 15 -69.38 16.55 -23.38
CA ASN A 15 -68.02 16.40 -23.93
C ASN A 15 -67.07 15.49 -23.09
N ARG A 16 -67.62 14.49 -22.39
CA ARG A 16 -66.86 13.52 -21.57
C ARG A 16 -66.74 12.18 -22.29
N VAL A 17 -65.51 11.68 -22.29
CA VAL A 17 -65.10 10.40 -22.88
C VAL A 17 -65.44 9.28 -21.89
N VAL A 18 -66.33 8.38 -22.31
CA VAL A 18 -66.80 7.17 -21.60
C VAL A 18 -67.69 7.46 -20.38
N MET A 19 -69.01 7.42 -20.61
CA MET A 19 -70.00 7.31 -19.53
C MET A 19 -70.15 5.83 -19.17
N ASN A 20 -70.24 5.50 -17.88
CA ASN A 20 -70.69 4.18 -17.44
C ASN A 20 -72.17 4.06 -17.84
N PHE A 21 -72.53 3.09 -18.68
CA PHE A 21 -73.91 2.91 -19.14
C PHE A 21 -74.89 2.70 -17.96
N ASN A 22 -74.40 2.20 -16.82
CA ASN A 22 -75.19 2.00 -15.60
C ASN A 22 -75.50 3.30 -14.84
N SER A 23 -74.85 4.43 -15.17
CA SER A 23 -75.10 5.73 -14.51
C SER A 23 -76.05 6.65 -15.29
N ILE A 24 -76.58 6.20 -16.44
CA ILE A 24 -77.55 6.95 -17.22
C ILE A 24 -78.95 6.55 -16.75
N MET A 25 -79.66 7.47 -16.11
CA MET A 25 -81.10 7.32 -15.82
C MET A 25 -81.84 7.23 -17.15
N LEU A 26 -82.30 6.02 -17.51
CA LEU A 26 -83.13 5.82 -18.68
C LEU A 26 -84.58 6.04 -18.28
N GLU A 27 -85.27 6.97 -18.96
CA GLU A 27 -86.73 7.01 -18.89
C GLU A 27 -87.28 5.71 -19.49
N GLU A 28 -88.01 4.93 -18.69
CA GLU A 28 -88.75 3.79 -19.19
C GLU A 28 -89.88 4.29 -20.10
N LYS A 29 -89.64 4.19 -21.41
CA LYS A 29 -90.66 4.45 -22.43
C LYS A 29 -91.30 3.15 -22.86
N THR A 30 -92.62 3.16 -23.00
CA THR A 30 -93.36 2.05 -23.60
C THR A 30 -92.98 1.88 -25.07
N VAL A 31 -93.25 0.69 -25.63
CA VAL A 31 -92.96 0.39 -27.05
C VAL A 31 -93.57 1.43 -28.00
N MET A 32 -94.79 1.90 -27.71
CA MET A 32 -95.47 2.94 -28.48
C MET A 32 -94.78 4.30 -28.39
N GLN A 33 -94.30 4.68 -27.21
CA GLN A 33 -93.54 5.91 -27.02
C GLN A 33 -92.18 5.86 -27.72
N TRP A 34 -91.51 4.71 -27.73
CA TRP A 34 -90.30 4.51 -28.51
C TRP A 34 -90.56 4.59 -30.02
N LYS A 35 -91.64 3.96 -30.51
CA LYS A 35 -92.05 4.04 -31.92
C LYS A 35 -92.24 5.50 -32.36
N ALA A 36 -93.05 6.26 -31.62
CA ALA A 36 -93.28 7.69 -31.90
C ALA A 36 -91.99 8.53 -31.82
N THR A 37 -91.10 8.21 -30.87
CA THR A 37 -89.81 8.90 -30.74
C THR A 37 -88.91 8.62 -31.93
N LEU A 38 -88.85 7.38 -32.42
CA LEU A 38 -87.98 6.98 -33.54
C LEU A 38 -88.52 7.47 -34.90
N GLU A 39 -89.85 7.46 -35.08
CA GLU A 39 -90.50 7.94 -36.31
C GLU A 39 -90.36 9.46 -36.48
N SER A 40 -90.26 10.22 -35.39
CA SER A 40 -90.07 11.67 -35.42
C SER A 40 -88.63 12.14 -35.62
N LEU A 41 -87.63 11.24 -35.60
CA LEU A 41 -86.21 11.60 -35.77
C LEU A 41 -85.90 12.08 -37.20
N THR A 42 -85.58 13.37 -37.34
CA THR A 42 -85.09 13.97 -38.59
C THR A 42 -83.58 13.78 -38.78
N SER A 43 -83.09 13.91 -40.01
CA SER A 43 -81.65 13.76 -40.34
C SER A 43 -80.73 14.75 -39.61
N THR A 44 -81.27 15.82 -39.03
CA THR A 44 -80.58 16.79 -38.19
C THR A 44 -80.50 16.38 -36.71
N GLU A 45 -81.39 15.49 -36.26
CA GLU A 45 -81.54 15.10 -34.84
C GLU A 45 -80.78 13.81 -34.49
N TYR A 46 -80.38 13.02 -35.48
CA TYR A 46 -79.49 11.88 -35.28
C TYR A 46 -78.22 12.05 -36.10
N ARG A 47 -77.09 11.64 -35.53
CA ARG A 47 -75.78 11.69 -36.17
C ARG A 47 -75.19 10.29 -36.17
N TRP A 48 -74.76 9.80 -37.33
CA TRP A 48 -74.05 8.52 -37.49
C TRP A 48 -72.61 8.54 -36.92
N MET A 49 -72.33 9.32 -35.87
CA MET A 49 -71.01 9.40 -35.26
C MET A 49 -70.94 8.58 -33.97
N CYS A 50 -69.82 7.87 -33.83
CA CYS A 50 -69.36 7.33 -32.57
C CYS A 50 -68.64 8.44 -31.79
N TYR A 51 -69.27 9.00 -30.75
CA TYR A 51 -68.70 10.07 -29.92
C TYR A 51 -67.46 9.66 -29.11
N TRP A 52 -67.19 8.36 -28.96
CA TRP A 52 -65.98 7.85 -28.31
C TRP A 52 -64.73 7.94 -29.18
N CYS A 53 -64.85 8.42 -30.43
CA CYS A 53 -63.75 8.59 -31.36
C CYS A 53 -63.23 10.04 -31.26
N PRO A 54 -62.12 10.32 -30.54
CA PRO A 54 -61.67 11.69 -30.27
C PRO A 54 -61.33 12.44 -31.57
N GLN A 55 -61.73 13.71 -31.68
CA GLN A 55 -61.35 14.56 -32.82
C GLN A 55 -59.85 14.89 -32.72
N LYS A 56 -58.98 14.04 -33.29
CA LYS A 56 -57.54 14.30 -33.38
C LYS A 56 -57.14 14.67 -34.81
N CYS A 57 -55.96 15.28 -34.93
CA CYS A 57 -55.37 15.68 -36.21
C CYS A 57 -55.27 14.48 -37.18
N MET A 58 -55.45 14.74 -38.47
CA MET A 58 -55.58 13.72 -39.51
C MET A 58 -54.32 13.67 -40.38
N ILE A 59 -53.85 12.46 -40.73
CA ILE A 59 -52.78 12.30 -41.72
C ILE A 59 -53.41 12.38 -43.11
N VAL A 60 -52.96 13.34 -43.93
CA VAL A 60 -53.43 13.52 -45.31
C VAL A 60 -52.42 12.97 -46.31
N ARG A 61 -51.12 13.08 -45.98
CA ARG A 61 -50.04 12.67 -46.85
C ARG A 61 -48.82 12.19 -46.06
N CYS A 62 -48.04 11.28 -46.64
CA CYS A 62 -46.77 10.81 -46.10
C CYS A 62 -45.62 11.35 -46.97
N GLY A 63 -44.90 12.37 -46.50
CA GLY A 63 -43.90 13.10 -47.29
C GLY A 63 -44.50 13.69 -48.57
N SER A 64 -43.95 13.29 -49.73
CA SER A 64 -44.43 13.66 -51.06
C SER A 64 -45.53 12.74 -51.63
N TYR A 65 -45.90 11.65 -50.94
CA TYR A 65 -46.78 10.61 -51.46
C TYR A 65 -48.21 10.74 -50.95
N ASN A 66 -49.20 10.83 -51.86
CA ASN A 66 -50.63 10.91 -51.55
C ASN A 66 -51.19 9.68 -50.80
N ASN A 67 -50.45 8.57 -50.79
CA ASN A 67 -50.80 7.37 -50.05
C ASN A 67 -50.07 7.34 -48.70
N VAL A 68 -50.77 6.91 -47.67
CA VAL A 68 -50.21 6.73 -46.33
C VAL A 68 -50.00 5.23 -46.11
N PRO A 69 -48.74 4.78 -45.95
CA PRO A 69 -48.46 3.41 -45.51
C PRO A 69 -48.92 3.26 -44.06
N LEU A 70 -49.66 2.22 -43.71
CA LEU A 70 -50.02 1.84 -42.35
C LEU A 70 -49.22 0.58 -41.97
N PRO A 71 -48.13 0.72 -41.20
CA PRO A 71 -47.34 -0.41 -40.75
C PRO A 71 -48.11 -1.14 -39.63
N GLY A 72 -48.34 -2.43 -39.83
CA GLY A 72 -48.88 -3.34 -38.83
C GLY A 72 -47.94 -4.51 -38.59
N THR A 73 -48.30 -5.37 -37.63
CA THR A 73 -47.50 -6.55 -37.26
C THR A 73 -47.35 -7.56 -38.40
N ASN A 74 -48.27 -7.56 -39.37
CA ASN A 74 -48.33 -8.52 -40.48
C ASN A 74 -47.98 -7.89 -41.84
N GLY A 75 -47.40 -6.69 -41.87
CA GLY A 75 -47.04 -5.99 -43.11
C GLY A 75 -47.52 -4.54 -43.17
N CYS A 76 -47.41 -3.92 -44.34
CA CYS A 76 -47.79 -2.54 -44.57
C CYS A 76 -48.95 -2.45 -45.57
N PHE A 77 -50.03 -1.77 -45.20
CA PHE A 77 -51.14 -1.48 -46.11
C PHE A 77 -51.15 -0.01 -46.49
N PHE A 78 -51.39 0.30 -47.76
CA PHE A 78 -51.51 1.68 -48.21
C PHE A 78 -52.98 2.07 -48.31
N TYR A 79 -53.34 3.22 -47.77
CA TYR A 79 -54.61 3.85 -48.07
C TYR A 79 -54.38 5.26 -48.63
N THR A 80 -55.30 5.70 -49.49
CA THR A 80 -55.32 7.06 -50.03
C THR A 80 -56.32 7.87 -49.20
N PRO A 81 -55.86 8.74 -48.28
CA PRO A 81 -56.76 9.42 -47.35
C PRO A 81 -57.81 10.28 -48.07
N GLU A 82 -57.45 10.88 -49.21
CA GLU A 82 -58.36 11.68 -50.05
C GLU A 82 -59.51 10.88 -50.66
N LEU A 83 -59.28 9.62 -51.04
CA LEU A 83 -60.34 8.74 -51.56
C LEU A 83 -61.32 8.36 -50.45
N VAL A 84 -60.80 8.05 -49.26
CA VAL A 84 -61.61 7.76 -48.07
C VAL A 84 -62.46 8.96 -47.68
N LEU A 85 -61.90 10.17 -47.73
CA LEU A 85 -62.66 11.42 -47.55
C LEU A 85 -63.82 11.54 -48.52
N ARG A 86 -63.57 11.29 -49.81
CA ARG A 86 -64.57 11.43 -50.86
C ARG A 86 -65.72 10.43 -50.71
N GLN A 87 -65.41 9.18 -50.37
CA GLN A 87 -66.40 8.11 -50.27
C GLN A 87 -67.21 8.16 -48.97
N LEU A 88 -66.54 8.32 -47.83
CA LEU A 88 -67.19 8.26 -46.52
C LEU A 88 -67.60 9.63 -45.98
N GLY A 89 -67.22 10.70 -46.69
CA GLY A 89 -67.41 12.09 -46.23
C GLY A 89 -66.59 12.44 -44.98
N ARG A 90 -65.72 11.54 -44.51
CA ARG A 90 -64.92 11.66 -43.27
C ARG A 90 -63.64 10.80 -43.33
N MET A 91 -62.61 11.21 -42.58
CA MET A 91 -61.34 10.47 -42.42
C MET A 91 -61.22 9.77 -41.08
N GLN A 92 -60.41 8.71 -41.08
CA GLN A 92 -59.94 8.00 -39.90
C GLN A 92 -58.93 8.85 -39.10
N ILE A 93 -58.93 8.65 -37.79
CA ILE A 93 -58.07 9.35 -36.82
C ILE A 93 -56.62 8.86 -36.99
N LYS A 94 -55.64 9.77 -36.83
CA LYS A 94 -54.23 9.38 -36.65
C LYS A 94 -54.11 8.35 -35.50
N PRO A 95 -53.48 7.19 -35.72
CA PRO A 95 -53.13 6.27 -34.64
C PRO A 95 -52.35 7.00 -33.55
N SER A 96 -52.72 6.80 -32.28
CA SER A 96 -52.18 7.59 -31.16
C SER A 96 -50.72 7.29 -30.84
N ASP A 97 -50.19 6.19 -31.34
CA ASP A 97 -48.82 5.77 -31.09
C ASP A 97 -47.90 6.27 -32.19
N GLU A 98 -46.86 7.01 -31.80
CA GLU A 98 -45.73 7.29 -32.67
C GLU A 98 -45.10 5.96 -33.15
N LEU A 99 -44.64 5.93 -34.40
CA LEU A 99 -44.01 4.73 -34.97
C LEU A 99 -42.69 4.46 -34.22
N LYS A 100 -42.75 3.67 -33.15
CA LYS A 100 -41.59 3.42 -32.27
C LYS A 100 -40.49 2.62 -32.96
N SER A 101 -40.84 1.73 -33.89
CA SER A 101 -39.87 0.95 -34.67
C SER A 101 -40.55 0.27 -35.87
N VAL A 102 -39.80 0.05 -36.96
CA VAL A 102 -40.22 -0.77 -38.11
C VAL A 102 -39.47 -2.09 -38.03
N ILE A 103 -40.18 -3.20 -37.92
CA ILE A 103 -39.62 -4.56 -37.92
C ILE A 103 -40.02 -5.22 -39.23
N CYS A 104 -39.04 -5.53 -40.08
CA CYS A 104 -39.26 -6.25 -41.34
C CYS A 104 -39.00 -7.74 -41.13
N LEU A 105 -39.96 -8.58 -41.52
CA LEU A 105 -39.90 -10.03 -41.33
C LEU A 105 -39.27 -10.79 -42.51
N TYR A 106 -38.89 -10.09 -43.58
CA TYR A 106 -38.28 -10.65 -44.78
C TYR A 106 -37.15 -9.73 -45.29
N GLU A 107 -36.15 -10.30 -45.95
CA GLU A 107 -35.06 -9.56 -46.59
C GLU A 107 -35.63 -8.67 -47.71
N ASP A 108 -35.50 -7.34 -47.58
CA ASP A 108 -35.17 -6.50 -48.75
C ASP A 108 -34.84 -5.03 -48.44
N ASP A 109 -33.96 -4.53 -49.32
CA ASP A 109 -33.46 -3.18 -49.60
C ASP A 109 -33.58 -2.11 -48.48
N ASP A 110 -32.50 -1.94 -47.71
CA ASP A 110 -32.30 -0.86 -46.75
C ASP A 110 -32.65 0.54 -47.32
N ALA A 111 -32.51 0.74 -48.64
CA ALA A 111 -32.87 2.00 -49.28
C ALA A 111 -34.38 2.27 -49.25
N LEU A 112 -35.21 1.23 -49.40
CA LEU A 112 -36.67 1.36 -49.35
C LEU A 112 -37.14 1.66 -47.93
N ILE A 113 -36.56 0.99 -46.92
CA ILE A 113 -36.87 1.23 -45.50
C ILE A 113 -36.50 2.66 -45.12
N LYS A 114 -35.33 3.16 -45.56
CA LYS A 114 -34.93 4.57 -45.35
C LYS A 114 -35.91 5.55 -45.99
N LYS A 115 -36.40 5.27 -47.20
CA LYS A 115 -37.41 6.11 -47.88
C LYS A 115 -38.75 6.13 -47.12
N VAL A 116 -39.21 4.97 -46.63
CA VAL A 116 -40.46 4.87 -45.86
C VAL A 116 -40.33 5.61 -44.53
N LYS A 117 -39.22 5.43 -43.81
CA LYS A 117 -38.93 6.17 -42.56
C LYS A 117 -38.88 7.68 -42.81
N ALA A 118 -38.14 8.13 -43.81
CA ALA A 118 -38.05 9.55 -44.16
C ALA A 118 -39.41 10.16 -44.56
N ALA A 119 -40.27 9.40 -45.25
CA ALA A 119 -41.63 9.86 -45.56
C ALA A 119 -42.50 9.94 -44.30
N TRP A 120 -42.37 8.97 -43.39
CA TRP A 120 -43.06 8.92 -42.11
C TRP A 120 -42.60 9.98 -41.11
N ASP A 121 -41.36 10.45 -41.19
CA ASP A 121 -40.89 11.59 -40.39
C ASP A 121 -41.47 12.91 -40.92
N ASN A 122 -41.91 12.94 -42.18
CA ASN A 122 -42.47 14.10 -42.87
C ASN A 122 -43.98 13.98 -43.11
N LEU A 123 -44.76 13.66 -42.08
CA LEU A 123 -46.23 13.57 -42.20
C LEU A 123 -46.86 14.94 -42.44
N VAL A 124 -47.71 15.02 -43.46
CA VAL A 124 -48.57 16.20 -43.65
C VAL A 124 -49.86 15.94 -42.90
N ILE A 125 -50.00 16.66 -41.78
CA ILE A 125 -51.14 16.57 -40.89
C ILE A 125 -52.07 17.76 -41.15
N ARG A 126 -53.38 17.51 -41.17
CA ARG A 126 -54.40 18.58 -41.13
C ARG A 126 -55.12 18.57 -39.78
N GLU A 127 -55.22 19.76 -39.21
CA GLU A 127 -55.95 20.03 -37.97
C GLU A 127 -57.47 20.04 -38.22
N ASP A 128 -58.25 19.76 -37.17
CA ASP A 128 -59.71 19.59 -37.24
C ASP A 128 -60.43 20.85 -37.75
N GLN A 129 -59.89 22.05 -37.47
CA GLN A 129 -60.45 23.33 -37.92
C GLN A 129 -60.48 23.49 -39.44
N GLN A 130 -59.65 22.73 -40.19
CA GLN A 130 -59.59 22.80 -41.65
C GLN A 130 -60.51 21.79 -42.36
N ARG A 131 -61.36 21.07 -41.62
CA ARG A 131 -62.21 19.99 -42.15
C ARG A 131 -63.50 20.47 -42.82
N GLY A 132 -63.92 21.71 -42.55
CA GLY A 132 -65.25 22.21 -42.91
C GLY A 132 -66.38 21.51 -42.12
N ALA A 133 -67.57 22.10 -42.13
CA ALA A 133 -68.73 21.50 -41.47
C ALA A 133 -69.07 20.14 -42.09
N ALA A 134 -69.34 19.14 -41.24
CA ALA A 134 -69.75 17.83 -41.71
C ALA A 134 -71.05 17.94 -42.51
N ARG A 135 -70.99 17.63 -43.81
CA ARG A 135 -72.18 17.61 -44.66
C ARG A 135 -73.03 16.42 -44.28
N VAL A 136 -74.09 16.65 -43.49
CA VAL A 136 -75.18 15.68 -43.33
C VAL A 136 -75.87 15.58 -44.68
N ARG A 137 -75.60 14.49 -45.42
CA ARG A 137 -76.27 14.20 -46.69
C ARG A 137 -77.29 13.11 -46.45
N SER A 138 -78.56 13.49 -46.42
CA SER A 138 -79.63 12.58 -46.78
C SER A 138 -79.81 12.66 -48.29
N THR A 139 -79.88 11.54 -49.00
CA THR A 139 -80.21 11.57 -50.42
C THR A 139 -81.73 11.72 -50.59
N PRO A 140 -82.22 12.41 -51.64
CA PRO A 140 -83.66 12.53 -51.89
C PRO A 140 -84.37 11.16 -51.93
N GLU A 141 -83.69 10.13 -52.43
CA GLU A 141 -84.18 8.76 -52.52
C GLU A 141 -84.36 8.13 -51.13
N TYR A 142 -83.44 8.39 -50.19
CA TYR A 142 -83.58 7.92 -48.81
C TYR A 142 -84.73 8.62 -48.09
N ASN A 143 -84.92 9.92 -48.34
CA ASN A 143 -86.04 10.67 -47.78
C ASN A 143 -87.39 10.11 -48.30
N TYR A 144 -87.48 9.82 -49.60
CA TYR A 144 -88.66 9.20 -50.19
C TYR A 144 -88.89 7.77 -49.65
N TRP A 145 -87.84 6.94 -49.61
CA TRP A 145 -87.88 5.59 -49.06
C TRP A 145 -88.38 5.56 -47.62
N ARG A 146 -87.93 6.52 -46.80
CA ARG A 146 -88.35 6.67 -45.41
C ARG A 146 -89.81 7.12 -45.34
N ALA A 147 -90.17 8.20 -46.03
CA ALA A 147 -91.53 8.75 -45.98
C ALA A 147 -92.59 7.71 -46.38
N ALA A 148 -92.27 6.82 -47.33
CA ALA A 148 -93.15 5.74 -47.77
C ALA A 148 -93.37 4.62 -46.73
N ARG A 149 -92.50 4.49 -45.72
CA ARG A 149 -92.51 3.35 -44.77
C ARG A 149 -92.74 3.74 -43.32
N VAL A 150 -92.62 5.03 -42.99
CA VAL A 150 -92.98 5.55 -41.66
C VAL A 150 -94.49 5.30 -41.44
N GLY A 151 -94.84 4.52 -40.42
CA GLY A 151 -96.21 4.11 -40.12
C GLY A 151 -96.62 2.69 -40.58
N GLU A 152 -95.97 2.09 -41.59
CA GLU A 152 -96.29 0.73 -42.06
C GLU A 152 -95.79 -0.39 -41.13
N VAL A 153 -94.77 -0.12 -40.33
CA VAL A 153 -94.17 -1.14 -39.45
C VAL A 153 -95.07 -1.38 -38.23
N ILE A 154 -95.77 -2.50 -38.22
CA ILE A 154 -96.43 -3.03 -37.03
C ILE A 154 -95.32 -3.60 -36.13
N VAL A 155 -95.00 -2.89 -35.05
CA VAL A 155 -94.15 -3.45 -33.99
C VAL A 155 -95.06 -4.35 -33.17
N THR A 156 -95.02 -5.65 -33.45
CA THR A 156 -95.68 -6.65 -32.60
C THR A 156 -95.07 -6.55 -31.20
N PRO A 157 -95.88 -6.56 -30.12
CA PRO A 157 -95.33 -6.73 -28.78
C PRO A 157 -94.49 -8.01 -28.73
N PRO A 158 -93.42 -8.08 -27.92
CA PRO A 158 -92.77 -9.36 -27.66
C PRO A 158 -93.86 -10.33 -27.20
N LEU A 159 -93.95 -11.48 -27.85
CA LEU A 159 -94.82 -12.55 -27.39
C LEU A 159 -94.47 -12.85 -25.92
N PRO A 160 -95.45 -13.13 -25.05
CA PRO A 160 -95.17 -13.62 -23.71
C PRO A 160 -94.28 -14.85 -23.84
N THR A 161 -93.08 -14.81 -23.26
CA THR A 161 -92.15 -15.94 -23.28
C THR A 161 -92.65 -17.02 -22.33
N GLU A 162 -93.64 -17.80 -22.77
CA GLU A 162 -93.90 -19.14 -22.25
C GLU A 162 -93.59 -20.15 -23.36
N GLU A 163 -92.30 -20.36 -23.62
CA GLU A 163 -91.84 -21.40 -24.54
C GLU A 163 -91.24 -22.55 -23.73
N ASN A 164 -91.95 -23.67 -23.70
CA ASN A 164 -91.38 -24.97 -23.32
C ASN A 164 -90.29 -25.31 -24.35
N LEU A 165 -89.03 -25.00 -24.02
CA LEU A 165 -87.84 -25.31 -24.82
C LEU A 165 -87.86 -26.76 -25.33
N SER A 166 -87.53 -26.97 -26.61
CA SER A 166 -87.38 -28.33 -27.14
C SER A 166 -86.19 -29.05 -26.48
N PRO A 167 -86.16 -30.40 -26.46
CA PRO A 167 -85.08 -31.16 -25.82
C PRO A 167 -83.67 -30.73 -26.27
N ARG A 168 -83.50 -30.42 -27.56
CA ARG A 168 -82.22 -29.99 -28.15
C ARG A 168 -81.77 -28.61 -27.67
N GLU A 169 -82.72 -27.72 -27.41
CA GLU A 169 -82.42 -26.37 -26.91
C GLU A 169 -82.05 -26.39 -25.42
N LYS A 170 -82.66 -27.29 -24.64
CA LYS A 170 -82.25 -27.54 -23.24
C LYS A 170 -80.82 -28.08 -23.15
N ASP A 171 -80.43 -29.00 -24.03
CA ASP A 171 -79.06 -29.53 -24.09
C ASP A 171 -78.03 -28.44 -24.47
N LEU A 172 -78.37 -27.60 -25.47
CA LEU A 172 -77.53 -26.47 -25.87
C LEU A 172 -77.39 -25.44 -24.75
N GLN A 173 -78.47 -25.15 -24.02
CA GLN A 173 -78.44 -24.25 -22.88
C GLN A 173 -77.56 -24.78 -21.74
N GLY A 174 -77.64 -26.08 -21.43
CA GLY A 174 -76.76 -26.72 -20.45
C GLY A 174 -75.27 -26.65 -20.83
N MET A 175 -74.94 -26.78 -22.12
CA MET A 175 -73.57 -26.58 -22.62
C MET A 175 -73.11 -25.13 -22.52
N VAL A 176 -73.98 -24.16 -22.80
CA VAL A 176 -73.66 -22.73 -22.67
C VAL A 176 -73.45 -22.34 -21.21
N GLU A 177 -74.24 -22.90 -20.28
CA GLU A 177 -74.08 -22.68 -18.84
C GLU A 177 -72.78 -23.28 -18.31
N THR A 178 -72.42 -24.50 -18.72
CA THR A 178 -71.13 -25.11 -18.35
C THR A 178 -69.92 -24.35 -18.92
N LEU A 179 -69.98 -23.88 -20.18
CA LEU A 179 -68.93 -23.04 -20.75
C LEU A 179 -68.81 -21.68 -20.05
N ARG A 180 -69.94 -21.09 -19.63
CA ARG A 180 -69.96 -19.84 -18.86
C ARG A 180 -69.30 -20.02 -17.49
N GLU A 181 -69.56 -21.14 -16.82
CA GLU A 181 -68.93 -21.46 -15.55
C GLU A 181 -67.41 -21.66 -15.70
N GLN A 182 -66.97 -22.38 -16.75
CA GLN A 182 -65.55 -22.53 -17.05
C GLN A 182 -64.87 -21.19 -17.35
N MET A 183 -65.54 -20.29 -18.07
CA MET A 183 -65.04 -18.93 -18.34
C MET A 183 -64.84 -18.16 -17.03
N ASN A 184 -65.81 -18.19 -16.11
CA ASN A 184 -65.71 -17.51 -14.82
C ASN A 184 -64.52 -18.02 -13.99
N ILE A 185 -64.34 -19.34 -13.91
CA ILE A 185 -63.21 -19.96 -13.19
C ILE A 185 -61.86 -19.53 -13.79
N ILE A 186 -61.76 -19.42 -15.12
CA ILE A 186 -60.54 -18.98 -15.80
C ILE A 186 -60.28 -17.49 -15.51
N ASP A 187 -61.32 -16.65 -15.53
CA ASP A 187 -61.17 -15.22 -15.28
C ASP A 187 -60.78 -14.94 -13.81
N GLU A 188 -61.32 -15.68 -12.85
CA GLU A 188 -60.89 -15.61 -11.44
C GLU A 188 -59.40 -16.00 -11.28
N LYS A 189 -58.98 -17.13 -11.87
CA LYS A 189 -57.57 -17.55 -11.86
C LYS A 189 -56.64 -16.51 -12.48
N LYS A 190 -57.10 -15.85 -13.55
CA LYS A 190 -56.35 -14.78 -14.22
C LYS A 190 -56.23 -13.53 -13.34
N GLN A 191 -57.30 -13.14 -12.64
CA GLN A 191 -57.28 -12.02 -11.68
C GLN A 191 -56.30 -12.30 -10.53
N ASP A 192 -56.33 -13.50 -9.95
CA ASP A 192 -55.41 -13.91 -8.89
C ASP A 192 -53.94 -13.89 -9.35
N ALA A 193 -53.65 -14.37 -10.56
CA ALA A 193 -52.31 -14.31 -11.13
C ALA A 193 -51.83 -12.86 -11.31
N LEU A 194 -52.71 -11.96 -11.76
CA LEU A 194 -52.41 -10.53 -11.89
C LEU A 194 -52.07 -9.88 -10.55
N ILE A 195 -52.83 -10.20 -9.50
CA ILE A 195 -52.56 -9.71 -8.14
C ILE A 195 -51.20 -10.20 -7.64
N GLN A 196 -50.82 -11.46 -7.91
CA GLN A 196 -49.51 -11.98 -7.54
C GLN A 196 -48.36 -11.29 -8.29
N ILE A 197 -48.53 -11.01 -9.58
CA ILE A 197 -47.53 -10.28 -10.38
C ILE A 197 -47.29 -8.90 -9.77
N ILE A 198 -48.35 -8.15 -9.47
CA ILE A 198 -48.25 -6.81 -8.87
C ILE A 198 -47.49 -6.85 -7.53
N LYS A 199 -47.78 -7.86 -6.69
CA LYS A 199 -47.07 -8.03 -5.40
C LYS A 199 -45.58 -8.31 -5.60
N LYS A 200 -45.22 -9.22 -6.50
CA LYS A 200 -43.82 -9.56 -6.79
C LYS A 200 -43.06 -8.40 -7.42
N ASP A 201 -43.69 -7.65 -8.32
CA ASP A 201 -43.10 -6.45 -8.93
C ASP A 201 -42.81 -5.36 -7.88
N HIS A 202 -43.71 -5.18 -6.91
CA HIS A 202 -43.48 -4.26 -5.81
C HIS A 202 -42.28 -4.67 -4.94
N GLU A 203 -42.17 -5.96 -4.62
CA GLU A 203 -41.06 -6.52 -3.83
C GLU A 203 -39.72 -6.41 -4.57
N ILE A 204 -39.69 -6.73 -5.87
CA ILE A 204 -38.53 -6.50 -6.73
C ILE A 204 -38.12 -5.02 -6.73
N GLY A 205 -39.09 -4.11 -6.79
CA GLY A 205 -38.85 -2.67 -6.71
C GLY A 205 -38.20 -2.24 -5.39
N LYS A 206 -38.64 -2.82 -4.26
CA LYS A 206 -38.07 -2.56 -2.93
C LYS A 206 -36.63 -3.07 -2.84
N LEU A 207 -36.40 -4.33 -3.20
CA LEU A 207 -35.06 -4.95 -3.18
C LEU A 207 -34.07 -4.24 -4.09
N LYS A 208 -34.49 -3.76 -5.27
CA LYS A 208 -33.64 -2.97 -6.16
C LYS A 208 -33.20 -1.65 -5.53
N LYS A 209 -34.07 -0.98 -4.77
CA LYS A 209 -33.73 0.27 -4.06
C LYS A 209 -32.76 0.02 -2.92
N GLU A 210 -33.00 -1.00 -2.11
CA GLU A 210 -32.10 -1.41 -1.02
C GLU A 210 -30.70 -1.77 -1.56
N LEU A 211 -30.65 -2.59 -2.62
CA LEU A 211 -29.38 -2.95 -3.27
C LEU A 211 -28.63 -1.73 -3.82
N LYS A 212 -29.36 -0.74 -4.35
CA LYS A 212 -28.74 0.51 -4.84
C LYS A 212 -28.12 1.30 -3.69
N ILE A 213 -28.84 1.45 -2.57
CA ILE A 213 -28.33 2.13 -1.38
C ILE A 213 -27.10 1.41 -0.83
N GLU A 214 -27.14 0.07 -0.73
CA GLU A 214 -26.00 -0.73 -0.27
C GLU A 214 -24.77 -0.54 -1.16
N LYS A 215 -24.95 -0.61 -2.49
CA LYS A 215 -23.86 -0.41 -3.46
C LYS A 215 -23.28 1.00 -3.44
N GLU A 216 -24.12 2.02 -3.28
CA GLU A 216 -23.68 3.43 -3.32
C GLU A 216 -23.12 3.92 -1.98
N ALA A 217 -23.65 3.43 -0.85
CA ALA A 217 -23.27 3.91 0.48
C ALA A 217 -22.23 3.01 1.17
N TYR A 218 -22.41 1.70 1.17
CA TYR A 218 -21.62 0.79 2.01
C TYR A 218 -20.25 0.47 1.37
N VAL A 219 -20.24 0.09 0.09
CA VAL A 219 -19.01 -0.35 -0.60
C VAL A 219 -17.98 0.79 -0.74
N PRO A 220 -18.36 2.03 -1.14
CA PRO A 220 -17.39 3.10 -1.26
C PRO A 220 -16.89 3.61 0.08
N ALA A 221 -17.75 3.62 1.12
CA ALA A 221 -17.37 4.09 2.45
C ALA A 221 -16.37 3.14 3.13
N THR A 222 -16.61 1.82 3.05
CA THR A 222 -15.69 0.80 3.58
C THR A 222 -14.37 0.80 2.82
N LEU A 223 -14.41 0.87 1.48
CA LEU A 223 -13.19 0.94 0.66
C LEU A 223 -12.38 2.21 0.93
N LYS A 224 -13.05 3.37 1.05
CA LYS A 224 -12.40 4.64 1.36
C LYS A 224 -11.75 4.61 2.75
N ARG A 225 -12.45 4.05 3.76
CA ARG A 225 -11.92 3.88 5.12
C ARG A 225 -10.71 2.96 5.15
N ALA A 226 -10.80 1.79 4.51
CA ALA A 226 -9.69 0.85 4.40
C ALA A 226 -8.48 1.47 3.68
N LYS A 227 -8.71 2.25 2.61
CA LYS A 227 -7.64 2.98 1.90
C LYS A 227 -6.96 4.02 2.80
N THR A 228 -7.73 4.76 3.59
CA THR A 228 -7.17 5.75 4.52
C THR A 228 -6.38 5.08 5.65
N GLU A 229 -6.91 4.01 6.24
CA GLU A 229 -6.23 3.24 7.28
C GLU A 229 -4.91 2.64 6.76
N ALA A 230 -4.94 2.01 5.60
CA ALA A 230 -3.73 1.48 4.96
C ALA A 230 -2.69 2.58 4.67
N SER A 231 -3.13 3.76 4.23
CA SER A 231 -2.23 4.88 3.97
C SER A 231 -1.56 5.40 5.25
N VAL A 232 -2.29 5.42 6.37
CA VAL A 232 -1.75 5.82 7.68
C VAL A 232 -0.73 4.78 8.17
N GLU A 233 -1.02 3.49 8.05
CA GLU A 233 -0.09 2.43 8.50
C GLU A 233 1.19 2.41 7.64
N ILE A 234 1.06 2.59 6.31
CA ILE A 234 2.23 2.71 5.42
C ILE A 234 3.10 3.90 5.82
N ARG A 235 2.50 5.06 6.13
CA ARG A 235 3.25 6.24 6.57
C ARG A 235 4.00 5.96 7.88
N LYS A 236 3.33 5.36 8.86
CA LYS A 236 3.93 5.00 10.15
C LYS A 236 5.12 4.02 9.98
N LEU A 237 4.97 2.98 9.16
CA LEU A 237 6.04 2.03 8.86
C LEU A 237 7.22 2.70 8.14
N LYS A 238 6.94 3.64 7.24
CA LYS A 238 7.98 4.40 6.53
C LYS A 238 8.78 5.28 7.49
N ASP A 239 8.11 5.96 8.42
CA ASP A 239 8.75 6.81 9.42
C ASP A 239 9.62 5.97 10.38
N GLN A 240 9.13 4.78 10.79
CA GLN A 240 9.92 3.83 11.59
C GLN A 240 11.16 3.32 10.87
N LEU A 241 11.04 2.97 9.58
CA LEU A 241 12.16 2.50 8.77
C LEU A 241 13.23 3.58 8.60
N GLU A 242 12.82 4.84 8.41
CA GLU A 242 13.77 5.95 8.30
C GLU A 242 14.49 6.20 9.63
N ALA A 243 13.78 6.15 10.76
CA ALA A 243 14.41 6.24 12.08
C ALA A 243 15.47 5.14 12.28
N GLN A 244 15.16 3.89 11.93
CA GLN A 244 16.13 2.78 11.99
C GLN A 244 17.35 3.01 11.09
N ARG A 245 17.15 3.53 9.87
CA ARG A 245 18.26 3.87 8.96
C ARG A 245 19.18 4.92 9.55
N GLN A 246 18.64 5.95 10.20
CA GLN A 246 19.45 6.99 10.85
C GLN A 246 20.25 6.41 12.02
N VAL A 247 19.65 5.53 12.84
CA VAL A 247 20.37 4.83 13.93
C VAL A 247 21.52 4.00 13.38
N MET A 248 21.27 3.15 12.38
CA MET A 248 22.33 2.34 11.74
C MET A 248 23.45 3.21 11.15
N LYS A 249 23.12 4.37 10.57
CA LYS A 249 24.11 5.30 10.02
C LYS A 249 25.01 5.89 11.11
N VAL A 250 24.46 6.22 12.28
CA VAL A 250 25.24 6.70 13.43
C VAL A 250 26.11 5.57 13.99
N GLU A 251 25.59 4.36 14.12
CA GLU A 251 26.36 3.20 14.59
C GLU A 251 27.50 2.84 13.64
N ALA A 252 27.26 2.88 12.33
CA ALA A 252 28.29 2.65 11.32
C ALA A 252 29.43 3.68 11.41
N ARG A 253 29.11 4.96 11.66
CA ARG A 253 30.11 6.02 11.89
C ARG A 253 30.93 5.75 13.14
N LYS A 254 30.28 5.48 14.28
CA LYS A 254 30.95 5.15 15.54
C LYS A 254 31.85 3.92 15.41
N SER A 255 31.40 2.88 14.69
CA SER A 255 32.19 1.68 14.42
C SER A 255 33.43 1.99 13.57
N ALA A 256 33.30 2.89 12.59
CA ALA A 256 34.43 3.33 11.77
C ALA A 256 35.44 4.14 12.60
N GLU A 257 34.98 5.06 13.45
CA GLU A 257 35.82 5.84 14.38
C GLU A 257 36.61 4.92 15.32
N LEU A 258 35.93 3.97 15.99
CA LEU A 258 36.58 2.99 16.87
C LEU A 258 37.60 2.11 16.12
N LYS A 259 37.35 1.76 14.85
CA LYS A 259 38.32 1.02 14.03
C LYS A 259 39.57 1.84 13.75
N GLU A 260 39.45 3.15 13.52
CA GLU A 260 40.61 4.02 13.34
C GLU A 260 41.39 4.23 14.63
N GLU A 261 40.70 4.42 15.76
CA GLU A 261 41.34 4.49 17.07
C GLU A 261 42.08 3.19 17.40
N LEU A 262 41.49 2.03 17.10
CA LEU A 262 42.15 0.75 17.29
C LEU A 262 43.39 0.61 16.37
N ARG A 263 43.31 1.13 15.13
CA ARG A 263 44.47 1.15 14.21
C ARG A 263 45.59 2.05 14.74
N SER A 264 45.27 3.25 15.22
CA SER A 264 46.27 4.17 15.78
C SER A 264 46.91 3.60 17.04
N PHE A 265 46.10 3.02 17.93
CA PHE A 265 46.57 2.37 19.15
C PHE A 265 47.51 1.20 18.83
N LYS A 266 47.16 0.34 17.86
CA LYS A 266 48.04 -0.76 17.41
C LYS A 266 49.42 -0.28 16.94
N LYS A 267 49.48 0.85 16.22
CA LYS A 267 50.77 1.45 15.80
C LYS A 267 51.60 1.91 17.00
N VAL A 268 50.96 2.54 17.99
CA VAL A 268 51.65 2.99 19.21
C VAL A 268 52.20 1.81 20.01
N VAL A 269 51.41 0.74 20.17
CA VAL A 269 51.86 -0.50 20.84
C VAL A 269 53.08 -1.07 20.10
N HIS A 270 53.02 -1.21 18.78
CA HIS A 270 54.14 -1.73 18.00
C HIS A 270 55.43 -0.90 18.15
N LEU A 271 55.32 0.44 18.13
CA LEU A 271 56.47 1.32 18.35
C LEU A 271 57.06 1.16 19.77
N ARG A 272 56.20 0.98 20.78
CA ARG A 272 56.65 0.72 22.16
C ARG A 272 57.34 -0.63 22.27
N ASP A 273 56.82 -1.68 21.64
CA ASP A 273 57.44 -3.00 21.61
C ASP A 273 58.84 -2.93 20.98
N MET A 274 58.97 -2.24 19.84
CA MET A 274 60.28 -1.99 19.23
C MET A 274 61.25 -1.30 20.20
N ARG A 275 60.80 -0.26 20.92
CA ARG A 275 61.63 0.45 21.89
C ARG A 275 62.02 -0.43 23.08
N ILE A 276 61.12 -1.29 23.56
CA ILE A 276 61.42 -2.25 24.63
C ILE A 276 62.53 -3.20 24.16
N THR A 277 62.41 -3.78 22.96
CA THR A 277 63.44 -4.71 22.45
C THR A 277 64.81 -4.04 22.26
N GLU A 278 64.84 -2.75 21.94
CA GLU A 278 66.08 -1.97 21.85
C GLU A 278 66.70 -1.76 23.23
N LEU A 279 65.91 -1.32 24.21
CA LEU A 279 66.36 -1.12 25.58
C LEU A 279 66.83 -2.44 26.24
N GLU A 280 66.18 -3.55 25.95
CA GLU A 280 66.59 -4.88 26.43
C GLU A 280 67.97 -5.28 25.88
N ARG A 281 68.25 -4.96 24.62
CA ARG A 281 69.57 -5.19 23.99
C ARG A 281 70.65 -4.32 24.65
N ASP A 282 70.39 -3.03 24.82
CA ASP A 282 71.33 -2.08 25.43
C ASP A 282 71.64 -2.46 26.88
N LEU A 283 70.61 -2.87 27.63
CA LEU A 283 70.75 -3.38 28.99
C LEU A 283 71.59 -4.66 29.02
N GLY A 284 71.39 -5.57 28.07
CA GLY A 284 72.19 -6.79 27.91
C GLY A 284 73.68 -6.50 27.70
N LEU A 285 74.00 -5.56 26.80
CA LEU A 285 75.38 -5.12 26.55
C LEU A 285 76.01 -4.48 27.79
N SER A 286 75.27 -3.58 28.45
CA SER A 286 75.74 -2.91 29.68
C SER A 286 76.01 -3.92 30.80
N ARG A 287 75.14 -4.94 30.97
CA ARG A 287 75.36 -6.02 31.95
C ARG A 287 76.62 -6.82 31.63
N GLN A 288 76.85 -7.15 30.36
CA GLN A 288 78.06 -7.87 29.96
C GLN A 288 79.32 -7.05 30.23
N GLN A 289 79.28 -5.74 29.97
CA GLN A 289 80.37 -4.83 30.29
C GLN A 289 80.69 -4.80 31.79
N VAL A 290 79.67 -4.67 32.64
CA VAL A 290 79.85 -4.68 34.10
C VAL A 290 80.47 -5.99 34.58
N VAL A 291 80.09 -7.14 34.01
CA VAL A 291 80.72 -8.44 34.35
C VAL A 291 82.20 -8.44 33.96
N MET A 292 82.56 -7.99 32.76
CA MET A 292 83.97 -7.92 32.34
C MET A 292 84.79 -6.97 33.23
N GLU A 293 84.24 -5.79 33.57
CA GLU A 293 84.90 -4.83 34.46
C GLU A 293 85.05 -5.41 35.87
N GLN A 294 84.05 -6.14 36.37
CA GLN A 294 84.11 -6.82 37.66
C GLN A 294 85.20 -7.90 37.68
N ASP A 295 85.34 -8.69 36.60
CA ASP A 295 86.40 -9.70 36.46
C ASP A 295 87.79 -9.05 36.44
N GLN A 296 87.94 -7.91 35.74
CA GLN A 296 89.18 -7.13 35.76
C GLN A 296 89.51 -6.59 37.16
N ILE A 297 88.51 -6.06 37.87
CA ILE A 297 88.68 -5.58 39.25
C ILE A 297 89.11 -6.73 40.17
N SER A 298 88.48 -7.91 40.04
CA SER A 298 88.85 -9.11 40.79
C SER A 298 90.31 -9.49 40.57
N HIS A 299 90.76 -9.55 39.31
CA HIS A 299 92.15 -9.84 38.96
C HIS A 299 93.13 -8.80 39.51
N LEU A 300 92.83 -7.50 39.37
CA LEU A 300 93.65 -6.43 39.93
C LEU A 300 93.71 -6.49 41.46
N THR A 301 92.60 -6.83 42.12
CA THR A 301 92.53 -6.99 43.58
C THR A 301 93.45 -8.12 44.05
N GLU A 302 93.50 -9.24 43.32
CA GLU A 302 94.42 -10.35 43.61
C GLU A 302 95.89 -9.94 43.42
N GLN A 303 96.20 -9.21 42.33
CA GLN A 303 97.56 -8.68 42.10
C GLN A 303 98.01 -7.72 43.20
N VAL A 304 97.15 -6.78 43.60
CA VAL A 304 97.41 -5.85 44.71
C VAL A 304 97.65 -6.64 46.00
N SER A 305 96.83 -7.65 46.29
CA SER A 305 96.99 -8.52 47.47
C SER A 305 98.36 -9.22 47.47
N HIS A 306 98.79 -9.75 46.32
CA HIS A 306 100.11 -10.38 46.18
C HIS A 306 101.24 -9.37 46.41
N LEU A 307 101.15 -8.18 45.80
CA LEU A 307 102.16 -7.13 45.98
C LEU A 307 102.25 -6.66 47.43
N GLN A 308 101.12 -6.52 48.13
CA GLN A 308 101.09 -6.22 49.56
C GLN A 308 101.78 -7.31 50.39
N ALA A 309 101.57 -8.59 50.08
CA ALA A 309 102.26 -9.69 50.74
C ALA A 309 103.78 -9.67 50.51
N VAL A 310 104.22 -9.36 49.28
CA VAL A 310 105.65 -9.19 48.96
C VAL A 310 106.23 -7.98 49.71
N GLN A 311 105.51 -6.86 49.77
CA GLN A 311 105.92 -5.68 50.52
C GLN A 311 106.08 -5.98 52.00
N HIS A 312 105.15 -6.74 52.59
CA HIS A 312 105.23 -7.19 53.99
C HIS A 312 106.51 -8.02 54.24
N LYS A 313 106.78 -9.02 53.38
CA LYS A 313 108.02 -9.81 53.45
C LYS A 313 109.26 -8.95 53.31
N MET A 314 109.26 -7.97 52.39
CA MET A 314 110.37 -7.03 52.26
C MET A 314 110.58 -6.18 53.52
N SER A 315 109.53 -5.74 54.19
CA SER A 315 109.67 -5.03 55.48
C SER A 315 110.28 -5.92 56.56
N GLU A 316 109.88 -7.19 56.65
CA GLU A 316 110.48 -8.17 57.57
C GLU A 316 111.97 -8.38 57.26
N TYR A 317 112.33 -8.51 55.99
CA TYR A 317 113.74 -8.60 55.56
C TYR A 317 114.53 -7.34 55.91
N ARG A 318 113.95 -6.15 55.75
CA ARG A 318 114.61 -4.89 56.14
C ARG A 318 114.84 -4.82 57.65
N GLU A 319 113.88 -5.26 58.45
CA GLU A 319 114.01 -5.28 59.91
C GLU A 319 115.08 -6.27 60.38
N THR A 320 115.09 -7.49 59.82
CA THR A 320 116.11 -8.50 60.12
C THR A 320 117.51 -8.05 59.69
N LEU A 321 117.64 -7.41 58.52
CA LEU A 321 118.89 -6.79 58.08
C LEU A 321 119.34 -5.66 59.02
N ALA A 322 118.42 -4.82 59.49
CA ALA A 322 118.73 -3.77 60.46
C ALA A 322 119.25 -4.37 61.79
N LYS A 323 118.63 -5.44 62.30
CA LYS A 323 119.09 -6.20 63.47
C LYS A 323 120.49 -6.79 63.24
N ALA A 324 120.74 -7.38 62.07
CA ALA A 324 122.05 -7.95 61.71
C ALA A 324 123.14 -6.87 61.65
N LYS A 325 122.87 -5.71 61.00
CA LYS A 325 123.79 -4.56 60.99
C LYS A 325 124.10 -4.05 62.40
N GLY A 326 123.10 -4.03 63.28
CA GLY A 326 123.28 -3.73 64.71
C GLY A 326 124.26 -4.68 65.39
N LYS A 327 124.07 -6.00 65.20
CA LYS A 327 125.00 -7.03 65.71
C LYS A 327 126.41 -6.87 65.14
N THR A 328 126.57 -6.63 63.83
CA THR A 328 127.89 -6.40 63.22
C THR A 328 128.59 -5.19 63.82
N LYS A 329 127.87 -4.08 64.05
CA LYS A 329 128.42 -2.90 64.74
C LYS A 329 128.87 -3.25 66.16
N TRP A 330 128.09 -4.05 66.90
CA TRP A 330 128.46 -4.53 68.23
C TRP A 330 129.74 -5.38 68.19
N TYR A 331 129.82 -6.39 67.32
CA TYR A 331 131.01 -7.23 67.16
C TYR A 331 132.26 -6.43 66.77
N LYS A 332 132.13 -5.46 65.85
CA LYS A 332 133.25 -4.56 65.50
C LYS A 332 133.73 -3.74 66.70
N ARG A 333 132.80 -3.21 67.51
CA ARG A 333 133.13 -2.45 68.72
C ARG A 333 133.87 -3.34 69.72
N ARG A 334 133.37 -4.56 69.94
CA ARG A 334 133.99 -5.55 70.83
C ARG A 334 135.37 -6.00 70.36
N ALA A 335 135.56 -6.17 69.06
CA ALA A 335 136.87 -6.49 68.49
C ALA A 335 137.88 -5.35 68.73
N ASN A 336 137.46 -4.09 68.57
CA ASN A 336 138.32 -2.93 68.85
C ASN A 336 138.68 -2.81 70.35
N GLU A 337 137.74 -3.11 71.25
CA GLU A 337 137.99 -3.18 72.70
C GLU A 337 139.05 -4.25 73.01
N LEU A 338 138.85 -5.48 72.56
CA LEU A 338 139.80 -6.58 72.74
C LEU A 338 141.17 -6.27 72.13
N GLN A 339 141.20 -5.63 70.96
CA GLN A 339 142.46 -5.17 70.34
C GLN A 339 143.19 -4.14 71.22
N SER A 340 142.44 -3.24 71.84
CA SER A 340 143.00 -2.24 72.77
C SER A 340 143.51 -2.89 74.04
N GLU A 341 142.78 -3.88 74.59
CA GLU A 341 143.22 -4.70 75.72
C GLU A 341 144.52 -5.46 75.40
N CYS A 342 144.62 -6.09 74.22
CA CYS A 342 145.84 -6.73 73.75
C CYS A 342 147.01 -5.75 73.62
N ASN A 343 146.76 -4.55 73.08
CA ASN A 343 147.80 -3.52 72.96
C ASN A 343 148.30 -3.06 74.33
N ASN A 344 147.40 -2.89 75.31
CA ASN A 344 147.77 -2.56 76.69
C ASN A 344 148.59 -3.66 77.35
N MET A 345 148.19 -4.93 77.24
CA MET A 345 148.99 -6.06 77.74
C MET A 345 150.38 -6.13 77.08
N LYS A 346 150.45 -5.84 75.78
CA LYS A 346 151.74 -5.80 75.05
C LYS A 346 152.63 -4.66 75.56
N LEU A 347 152.06 -3.51 75.90
CA LEU A 347 152.79 -2.44 76.58
C LEU A 347 153.25 -2.90 77.96
N GLU A 348 152.38 -3.44 78.82
CA GLU A 348 152.79 -3.94 80.15
C GLU A 348 153.96 -4.95 80.08
N LEU A 349 153.97 -5.83 79.08
CA LEU A 349 155.08 -6.75 78.85
C LEU A 349 156.38 -6.01 78.50
N ASN A 350 156.32 -4.99 77.63
CA ASN A 350 157.47 -4.15 77.31
C ASN A 350 157.98 -3.36 78.52
N TRP A 351 157.10 -2.81 79.36
CA TRP A 351 157.52 -2.10 80.58
C TRP A 351 158.25 -3.04 81.55
N LYS A 352 157.77 -4.28 81.70
CA LYS A 352 158.45 -5.31 82.49
C LYS A 352 159.80 -5.72 81.90
N GLU A 353 159.92 -5.76 80.58
CA GLU A 353 161.18 -6.07 79.89
C GLU A 353 162.20 -4.93 80.03
N GLU A 354 161.77 -3.67 79.94
CA GLU A 354 162.62 -2.49 80.16
C GLU A 354 163.12 -2.36 81.60
N ASP A 355 162.27 -2.63 82.60
CA ASP A 355 162.71 -2.68 84.00
C ASP A 355 163.76 -3.77 84.23
N LYS A 356 163.58 -4.94 83.60
CA LYS A 356 164.54 -6.03 83.65
C LYS A 356 165.87 -5.67 82.98
N GLN A 357 165.84 -4.95 81.86
CA GLN A 357 167.03 -4.42 81.17
C GLN A 357 167.77 -3.37 82.04
N LYS A 358 167.03 -2.52 82.77
CA LYS A 358 167.63 -1.56 83.73
C LYS A 358 168.30 -2.25 84.91
N GLU A 359 167.71 -3.31 85.47
CA GLU A 359 168.36 -4.13 86.51
C GLU A 359 169.68 -4.74 86.02
N ILE A 360 169.69 -5.30 84.80
CA ILE A 360 170.91 -5.87 84.20
C ILE A 360 171.98 -4.78 83.97
N GLY A 361 171.57 -3.57 83.54
CA GLY A 361 172.47 -2.43 83.36
C GLY A 361 173.04 -1.86 84.66
N ALA A 362 172.33 -1.98 85.78
CA ALA A 362 172.83 -1.62 87.11
C ALA A 362 173.88 -2.63 87.62
N ALA A 363 173.68 -3.92 87.36
CA ALA A 363 174.62 -4.98 87.72
C ALA A 363 175.97 -4.88 86.96
N ARG A 364 175.95 -4.41 85.69
CA ARG A 364 177.19 -4.17 84.91
C ARG A 364 178.02 -2.99 85.41
N ARG A 365 177.39 -1.88 85.81
CA ARG A 365 178.11 -0.73 86.36
C ARG A 365 178.82 -1.04 87.69
N PHE A 366 178.21 -1.89 88.51
CA PHE A 366 178.83 -2.36 89.75
C PHE A 366 180.05 -3.27 89.52
N THR A 367 180.14 -3.93 88.36
CA THR A 367 181.28 -4.80 88.02
C THR A 367 182.43 -4.01 87.38
N GLU A 368 182.14 -2.94 86.64
CA GLU A 368 183.16 -2.05 86.06
C GLU A 368 183.88 -1.19 87.12
N GLU A 369 183.18 -0.72 88.16
CA GLU A 369 183.80 0.06 89.27
C GLU A 369 184.76 -0.78 90.15
N VAL A 370 184.63 -2.11 90.15
CA VAL A 370 185.51 -3.01 90.94
C VAL A 370 186.82 -3.34 90.20
N GLU A 371 186.83 -3.29 88.86
CA GLU A 371 188.03 -3.55 88.05
C GLU A 371 188.97 -2.34 87.97
N GLU A 372 188.47 -1.10 88.10
CA GLU A 372 189.31 0.12 88.07
C GLU A 372 190.15 0.30 89.35
N CYS A 373 189.85 -0.41 90.44
CA CYS A 373 190.65 -0.44 91.68
C CYS A 373 191.91 -1.33 91.62
N LYS A 374 192.29 -1.87 90.47
CA LYS A 374 193.47 -2.76 90.33
C LYS A 374 194.65 -2.19 89.53
N GLU A 375 194.57 -0.97 89.01
CA GLU A 375 195.71 -0.29 88.38
C GLU A 375 196.04 1.04 89.09
N MET A 376 197.11 1.00 89.90
CA MET A 376 197.86 2.07 90.59
C MET A 376 197.44 2.52 91.99
#